data_AF-A0A7S4EAC7-F1
#
_entry.id   AF-A0A7S4EAC7-F1
#
_cell.length_a   1.000
_cell.length_b   1.000
_cell.length_c   1.000
_cell.angle_alpha   90.00
_cell.angle_beta   90.00
_cell.angle_gamma   90.00
#
_symmetry.space_group_name_H-M   'P 1'
#
loop_
_entity.id
_entity.type
_entity.pdbx_description
1 polymer ?
#
loop_
_entity_poly.entity_id
_entity_poly.type
_entity_poly.pdbx_seq_one_letter_code
_entity_poly.pdbx_strand_id
1 'polypeptide(L)'
;TGSVYVFRTSDGGATYGQVAKLTASDAAGDKFGYSVAVVDGATIVVGAPNGEAAYVFRTTDGGATYDEVAKLTASDAAYSDYFGRHVAIDGDTVLVGAYFENNRRGAVYVYRTTDNWATHTETKPRT
;
A
#
# COMPACT_ATOMS: atom_id res chain seq x y z
N THR A 1 5.76 -7.64 -13.92
CA THR A 1 5.67 -6.24 -13.46
C THR A 1 4.21 -5.86 -13.30
N GLY A 2 3.91 -4.89 -12.46
CA GLY A 2 2.54 -4.40 -12.22
C GLY A 2 2.50 -2.88 -12.21
N SER A 3 1.31 -2.31 -12.28
CA SER A 3 1.09 -0.86 -12.20
C SER A 3 -0.29 -0.57 -11.62
N VAL A 4 -0.44 0.54 -10.91
CA VAL A 4 -1.73 1.07 -10.47
C VAL A 4 -2.02 2.34 -11.24
N TYR A 5 -3.26 2.55 -11.61
CA TYR A 5 -3.68 3.73 -12.36
C TYR A 5 -4.67 4.53 -11.51
N VAL A 6 -4.44 5.84 -11.42
CA VAL A 6 -5.32 6.74 -10.66
C VAL A 6 -6.19 7.49 -11.65
N PHE A 7 -7.50 7.40 -11.46
CA PHE A 7 -8.49 8.10 -12.24
C PHE A 7 -9.26 9.07 -11.36
N ARG A 8 -9.56 10.25 -11.89
CA ARG A 8 -10.30 11.29 -11.17
C ARG A 8 -11.38 11.89 -12.05
N THR A 9 -12.43 12.35 -11.38
CA THR A 9 -13.57 13.01 -12.00
C THR A 9 -13.64 14.47 -11.53
N SER A 10 -14.02 15.35 -12.45
CA SER A 10 -14.34 16.76 -12.18
C SER A 10 -15.84 17.07 -12.31
N ASP A 11 -16.64 16.09 -12.70
CA ASP A 11 -18.06 16.21 -13.05
C ASP A 11 -18.96 15.30 -12.21
N GLY A 12 -18.51 14.97 -10.98
CA GLY A 12 -19.28 14.15 -10.05
C GLY A 12 -19.36 12.68 -10.43
N GLY A 13 -18.41 12.19 -11.23
CA GLY A 13 -18.28 10.79 -11.63
C GLY A 13 -18.89 10.46 -12.99
N ALA A 14 -19.33 11.45 -13.76
CA ALA A 14 -19.85 11.22 -15.12
C ALA A 14 -18.70 10.86 -16.09
N THR A 15 -17.52 11.46 -15.91
CA THR A 15 -16.30 11.12 -16.65
C THR A 15 -15.11 10.99 -15.71
N TYR A 16 -14.16 10.16 -16.13
CA TYR A 16 -12.91 9.91 -15.41
C TYR A 16 -11.72 10.10 -16.34
N GLY A 17 -10.79 10.98 -15.93
CA GLY A 17 -9.49 11.14 -16.56
C GLY A 17 -8.42 10.39 -15.76
N GLN A 18 -7.52 9.69 -16.45
CA GLN A 18 -6.33 9.15 -15.81
C GLN A 18 -5.41 10.31 -15.43
N VAL A 19 -5.02 10.41 -14.15
CA VAL A 19 -4.11 11.45 -13.65
C VAL A 19 -2.73 10.91 -13.31
N ALA A 20 -2.61 9.63 -12.97
CA ALA A 20 -1.32 9.04 -12.63
C ALA A 20 -1.25 7.55 -13.01
N LYS A 21 -0.02 7.09 -13.26
CA LYS A 21 0.35 5.68 -13.29
C LYS A 21 1.42 5.46 -12.22
N LEU A 22 1.10 4.69 -11.19
CA LEU A 22 1.98 4.37 -10.09
C LEU A 22 2.76 3.09 -10.41
N THR A 23 4.05 3.14 -10.15
CA THR A 23 4.97 2.00 -10.18
C THR A 23 5.84 2.08 -8.95
N ALA A 24 6.04 0.95 -8.27
CA ALA A 24 7.00 0.90 -7.18
C ALA A 24 8.44 0.94 -7.70
N SER A 25 9.33 1.55 -6.91
CA SER A 25 10.74 1.74 -7.19
C SER A 25 11.51 0.44 -7.43
N ASP A 26 11.13 -0.66 -6.77
CA ASP A 26 11.85 -1.94 -6.82
C ASP A 26 10.95 -3.20 -6.98
N ALA A 27 9.68 -3.06 -7.40
CA ALA A 27 8.71 -4.17 -7.39
C ALA A 27 8.69 -5.08 -8.65
N ALA A 28 9.84 -5.32 -9.27
CA ALA A 28 9.94 -6.07 -10.52
C ALA A 28 9.68 -7.57 -10.34
N GLY A 29 8.44 -8.01 -10.58
CA GLY A 29 8.04 -9.43 -10.41
C GLY A 29 7.17 -9.67 -9.17
N ASP A 30 6.99 -8.63 -8.37
CA ASP A 30 6.41 -8.72 -7.02
C ASP A 30 4.89 -8.68 -6.99
N LYS A 31 4.26 -8.74 -8.17
CA LYS A 31 2.80 -8.54 -8.35
C LYS A 31 2.30 -7.23 -7.73
N PHE A 32 3.07 -6.15 -7.87
CA PHE A 32 2.64 -4.80 -7.50
C PHE A 32 1.25 -4.49 -8.08
N GLY A 33 0.37 -3.92 -7.26
CA GLY A 33 -1.02 -3.64 -7.65
C GLY A 33 -1.98 -4.78 -7.35
N TYR A 34 -1.56 -5.82 -6.62
CA TYR A 34 -2.42 -6.95 -6.25
C TYR A 34 -3.58 -6.53 -5.33
N SER A 35 -3.31 -5.60 -4.42
CA SER A 35 -4.31 -4.98 -3.57
C SER A 35 -4.06 -3.48 -3.51
N VAL A 36 -5.13 -2.68 -3.40
CA VAL A 36 -5.06 -1.22 -3.35
C VAL A 36 -6.06 -0.70 -2.33
N ALA A 37 -5.63 0.23 -1.49
CA ALA A 37 -6.49 0.99 -0.59
C ALA A 37 -6.15 2.48 -0.69
N VAL A 38 -7.14 3.35 -0.46
CA VAL A 38 -6.96 4.80 -0.55
C VAL A 38 -7.77 5.49 0.54
N VAL A 39 -7.21 6.56 1.11
CA VAL A 39 -7.91 7.45 2.05
C VAL A 39 -7.83 8.90 1.54
N ASP A 40 -8.96 9.60 1.63
CA ASP A 40 -9.16 11.01 1.26
C ASP A 40 -8.70 11.39 -0.17
N GLY A 41 -8.55 10.40 -1.05
CA GLY A 41 -8.00 10.58 -2.39
C GLY A 41 -6.55 11.07 -2.43
N ALA A 42 -5.84 11.03 -1.29
CA ALA A 42 -4.51 11.61 -1.12
C ALA A 42 -3.42 10.57 -0.88
N THR A 43 -3.70 9.56 -0.04
CA THR A 43 -2.76 8.50 0.30
C THR A 43 -3.27 7.17 -0.25
N ILE A 44 -2.44 6.50 -1.05
CA ILE A 44 -2.74 5.22 -1.70
C ILE A 44 -1.74 4.18 -1.20
N VAL A 45 -2.24 3.05 -0.72
CA VAL A 45 -1.42 1.90 -0.33
C VAL A 45 -1.58 0.81 -1.38
N VAL A 46 -0.46 0.29 -1.88
CA VAL A 46 -0.44 -0.73 -2.92
C VAL A 46 0.32 -1.96 -2.44
N GLY A 47 -0.35 -3.10 -2.44
CA GLY A 47 0.24 -4.38 -2.09
C GLY A 47 1.05 -5.01 -3.23
N ALA A 48 2.17 -5.65 -2.87
CA ALA A 48 3.04 -6.42 -3.75
C ALA A 48 3.45 -7.75 -3.07
N PRO A 49 2.53 -8.74 -3.00
CA PRO A 49 2.68 -9.91 -2.14
C PRO A 49 3.84 -10.83 -2.50
N ASN A 50 4.31 -10.84 -3.74
CA ASN A 50 5.48 -11.66 -4.09
C ASN A 50 6.80 -11.01 -3.65
N GLY A 51 6.79 -9.71 -3.36
CA GLY A 51 7.92 -8.97 -2.79
C GLY A 51 7.83 -8.80 -1.27
N GLU A 52 6.85 -9.44 -0.63
CA GLU A 52 6.57 -9.31 0.82
C GLU A 52 6.48 -7.84 1.27
N ALA A 53 5.84 -7.00 0.44
CA ALA A 53 5.81 -5.56 0.63
C ALA A 53 4.46 -4.91 0.34
N ALA A 54 4.26 -3.73 0.92
CA ALA A 54 3.26 -2.75 0.50
C ALA A 54 3.94 -1.38 0.32
N TYR A 55 3.47 -0.58 -0.62
CA TYR A 55 4.05 0.73 -0.95
C TYR A 55 3.02 1.82 -0.69
N VAL A 56 3.44 2.91 -0.07
CA VAL A 56 2.60 4.08 0.21
C VAL A 56 2.95 5.17 -0.80
N PHE A 57 1.96 5.60 -1.55
CA PHE A 57 2.03 6.72 -2.45
C PHE A 57 1.21 7.87 -1.88
N ARG A 58 1.74 9.09 -1.96
CA ARG A 58 1.04 10.28 -1.45
C ARG A 58 1.15 11.44 -2.41
N THR A 59 0.09 12.22 -2.48
CA THR A 59 0.09 13.49 -3.18
C THR A 59 0.24 14.68 -2.23
N THR A 60 0.95 15.71 -2.69
CA THR A 60 1.08 17.01 -2.03
C THR A 60 0.48 18.16 -2.86
N ASP A 61 0.10 17.89 -4.11
CA ASP A 61 -0.41 18.88 -5.08
C ASP A 61 -1.90 18.71 -5.36
N GLY A 62 -2.62 18.17 -4.37
CA GLY A 62 -4.04 17.88 -4.50
C GLY A 62 -4.34 16.77 -5.51
N GLY A 63 -3.36 15.92 -5.84
CA GLY A 63 -3.43 14.67 -6.62
C GLY A 63 -3.34 14.83 -8.13
N ALA A 64 -2.59 15.82 -8.57
CA ALA A 64 -2.04 15.85 -9.92
C ALA A 64 -0.84 14.90 -10.04
N THR A 65 -0.05 14.71 -8.97
CA THR A 65 1.06 13.76 -8.89
C THR A 65 1.04 12.95 -7.58
N TYR A 66 1.74 11.82 -7.57
CA TYR A 66 1.87 10.93 -6.42
C TYR A 66 3.30 10.41 -6.33
N ASP A 67 3.94 10.62 -5.19
CA ASP A 67 5.28 10.13 -4.89
C ASP A 67 5.19 8.87 -4.03
N GLU A 68 6.08 7.90 -4.26
CA GLU A 68 6.31 6.80 -3.32
C GLU A 68 7.01 7.36 -2.08
N VAL A 69 6.31 7.37 -0.94
CA VAL A 69 6.82 7.96 0.32
C VAL A 69 7.28 6.91 1.32
N ALA A 70 6.83 5.67 1.19
CA ALA A 70 7.30 4.57 2.02
C ALA A 70 7.14 3.20 1.34
N LYS A 71 8.04 2.29 1.69
CA LYS A 71 7.88 0.84 1.53
C LYS A 71 7.69 0.22 2.91
N LEU A 72 6.60 -0.52 3.08
CA LEU A 72 6.25 -1.24 4.29
C LEU A 72 6.61 -2.71 4.09
N THR A 73 7.31 -3.28 5.06
CA THR A 73 7.69 -4.70 5.13
C THR A 73 7.53 -5.16 6.57
N ALA A 74 7.10 -6.40 6.80
CA ALA A 74 7.08 -6.95 8.15
C ALA A 74 8.49 -7.18 8.70
N SER A 75 8.73 -6.78 9.95
CA SER A 75 10.01 -6.95 10.63
C SER A 75 10.44 -8.42 10.79
N ASP A 76 9.49 -9.34 10.80
CA ASP A 76 9.66 -10.79 10.85
C ASP A 76 9.20 -11.48 9.55
N ALA A 77 9.14 -10.75 8.42
CA ALA A 77 8.71 -11.29 7.14
C ALA A 77 9.53 -12.52 6.74
N ALA A 78 8.84 -13.61 6.39
CA ALA A 78 9.42 -14.75 5.69
C ALA A 78 8.93 -14.82 4.25
N TYR A 79 9.74 -15.45 3.39
CA TYR A 79 9.34 -15.71 2.02
C TYR A 79 8.06 -16.56 1.98
N SER A 80 7.09 -16.15 1.16
CA SER A 80 5.77 -16.78 1.00
C SER A 80 4.78 -16.55 2.15
N ASP A 81 5.05 -15.61 3.06
CA ASP A 81 4.03 -15.12 3.99
C ASP A 81 2.94 -14.32 3.27
N TYR A 82 3.25 -13.84 2.05
CA TYR A 82 2.40 -13.02 1.21
C TYR A 82 1.94 -11.74 1.93
N PHE A 83 2.84 -11.11 2.67
CA PHE A 83 2.68 -9.75 3.18
C PHE A 83 2.40 -8.80 2.01
N GLY A 84 1.36 -7.97 2.14
CA GLY A 84 0.90 -7.09 1.05
C GLY A 84 -0.17 -7.72 0.17
N ARG A 85 -0.61 -8.94 0.47
CA ARG A 85 -1.73 -9.56 -0.26
C ARG A 85 -3.06 -8.84 -0.01
N HIS A 86 -3.22 -8.30 1.19
CA HIS A 86 -4.36 -7.49 1.60
C HIS A 86 -3.85 -6.22 2.27
N VAL A 87 -4.40 -5.07 1.88
CA VAL A 87 -4.09 -3.78 2.49
C VAL A 87 -5.37 -3.04 2.83
N ALA A 88 -5.35 -2.28 3.92
CA ALA A 88 -6.39 -1.32 4.28
C ALA A 88 -5.72 -0.08 4.86
N ILE A 89 -6.37 1.07 4.72
CA ILE A 89 -5.90 2.35 5.28
C ILE A 89 -7.08 3.13 5.85
N ASP A 90 -6.86 3.73 7.02
CA ASP A 90 -7.75 4.69 7.67
C ASP A 90 -6.91 5.76 8.37
N GLY A 91 -7.08 7.02 7.95
CA GLY A 91 -6.20 8.13 8.32
C GLY A 91 -4.71 7.77 8.16
N ASP A 92 -3.98 7.85 9.27
CA ASP A 92 -2.54 7.55 9.34
C ASP A 92 -2.22 6.09 9.72
N THR A 93 -3.22 5.21 9.72
CA THR A 93 -3.06 3.79 10.06
C THR A 93 -3.22 2.92 8.81
N VAL A 94 -2.22 2.08 8.53
CA VAL A 94 -2.26 1.06 7.48
C VAL A 94 -2.23 -0.33 8.09
N LEU A 95 -3.11 -1.19 7.60
CA LEU A 95 -3.11 -2.62 7.91
C LEU A 95 -2.60 -3.38 6.71
N VAL A 96 -1.65 -4.28 6.93
CA VAL A 96 -1.14 -5.19 5.90
C VAL A 96 -1.28 -6.62 6.37
N GLY A 97 -1.97 -7.44 5.59
CA GLY A 97 -2.14 -8.86 5.86
C GLY A 97 -0.98 -9.69 5.30
N ALA A 98 -0.52 -10.64 6.10
CA ALA A 98 0.39 -11.72 5.71
C ALA A 98 -0.37 -13.04 5.85
N TYR A 99 -1.01 -13.47 4.76
CA TYR A 99 -1.99 -14.56 4.76
C TYR A 99 -1.39 -15.92 5.15
N PHE A 100 -0.11 -16.15 4.86
CA PHE A 100 0.56 -17.44 5.06
C PHE A 100 1.55 -17.48 6.21
N GLU A 101 1.63 -16.38 6.97
CA GLU A 101 2.47 -16.28 8.15
C GLU A 101 2.23 -17.46 9.13
N ASN A 102 3.33 -17.95 9.71
CA ASN A 102 3.37 -19.03 10.71
C ASN A 102 2.55 -20.27 10.31
N ASN A 103 2.88 -20.86 9.15
CA ASN A 103 2.21 -22.04 8.59
C ASN A 103 0.71 -21.80 8.33
N ARG A 104 0.37 -20.67 7.69
CA ARG A 104 -1.01 -20.30 7.33
C ARG A 104 -1.93 -19.98 8.51
N ARG A 105 -1.36 -19.63 9.66
CA ARG A 105 -2.15 -19.00 10.74
C ARG A 105 -2.54 -17.58 10.36
N GLY A 106 -1.68 -16.92 9.60
CA GLY A 106 -1.88 -15.57 9.12
C GLY A 106 -1.62 -14.53 10.20
N ALA A 107 -1.21 -13.35 9.77
CA ALA A 107 -0.99 -12.20 10.63
C ALA A 107 -1.49 -10.92 9.97
N VAL A 108 -1.73 -9.91 10.79
CA VAL A 108 -1.95 -8.53 10.36
C VAL A 108 -0.89 -7.67 11.02
N TYR A 109 -0.27 -6.80 10.23
CA TYR A 109 0.69 -5.81 10.68
C TYR A 109 0.05 -4.44 10.61
N VAL A 110 0.18 -3.68 11.68
CA VAL A 110 -0.35 -2.33 11.82
C VAL A 110 0.81 -1.36 11.69
N TYR A 111 0.74 -0.49 10.70
CA TYR A 111 1.67 0.62 10.52
C TYR A 111 0.98 1.92 10.87
N ARG A 112 1.65 2.77 11.64
CA ARG A 112 1.17 4.12 11.97
C ARG A 112 2.26 5.14 11.69
N THR A 113 1.88 6.28 11.17
CA THR A 113 2.75 7.45 10.98
C THR A 113 2.19 8.66 11.72
N THR A 114 3.04 9.64 12.00
CA THR A 114 2.65 10.98 12.48
C THR A 114 3.28 12.09 11.65
N ASP A 115 4.01 11.74 10.58
CA ASP A 115 4.87 12.63 9.81
C ASP A 115 4.77 12.35 8.31
N ASN A 116 3.55 12.02 7.85
CA ASN A 116 3.26 11.75 6.44
C ASN A 116 4.12 10.64 5.83
N TRP A 117 4.34 9.57 6.59
CA TRP A 117 5.11 8.38 6.19
C TRP A 117 6.62 8.59 6.03
N ALA A 118 7.17 9.73 6.46
CA ALA A 118 8.62 9.89 6.57
C ALA A 118 9.21 8.90 7.59
N THR A 119 8.47 8.63 8.66
CA THR A 119 8.70 7.51 9.57
C THR A 119 7.39 6.80 9.90
N HIS A 120 7.50 5.56 10.38
CA HIS A 120 6.36 4.80 10.83
C HIS A 120 6.76 3.78 11.91
N THR A 121 5.79 3.35 12.69
CA THR A 121 5.95 2.23 13.65
C THR A 121 5.19 1.03 13.16
N GLU A 122 5.78 -0.16 13.31
CA GLU A 122 5.12 -1.44 13.09
C GLU A 122 4.61 -2.01 14.42
N THR A 123 3.42 -2.61 14.40
CA THR A 123 2.92 -3.46 15.49
C THR A 123 2.25 -4.70 14.89
N LYS A 124 2.65 -5.88 15.35
CA LYS A 124 1.96 -7.15 15.08
C LYS A 124 1.09 -7.50 16.29
N PRO A 125 -0.24 -7.31 16.26
CA PRO A 125 -1.11 -7.71 17.35
C PRO A 125 -0.95 -9.21 17.58
N ARG A 126 -0.83 -9.62 18.85
CA ARG A 126 -0.68 -11.04 19.20
C ARG A 126 -1.90 -11.82 18.71
N THR A 127 -1.66 -12.89 17.96
CA THR A 127 -2.63 -13.95 17.66
C THR A 127 -2.66 -15.00 18.75
#